data_AF-A0A090RRN3-F1
#
_entry.id   AF-A0A090RRN3-F1
#
_cell.length_a   1.000
_cell.length_b   1.000
_cell.length_c   1.000
_cell.angle_alpha   90.00
_cell.angle_beta   90.00
_cell.angle_gamma   90.00
#
_symmetry.space_group_name_H-M   'P 1'
#
loop_
_entity.id
_entity.type
_entity.pdbx_description
1 polymer ?
#
loop_
_entity_poly.entity_id
_entity_poly.type
_entity_poly.pdbx_seq_one_letter_code
_entity_poly.pdbx_strand_id
1 'polypeptide(L)'
;MIAQVTSAALASENKTLAHPASVDSLPTSANQEDHVSMATFAARRLKDMSENTRGILAVEYLAAAQGLDFRAPLKSSPRIELGKQILRESVPFYDKDRYFAPDIAKLTTS
;
A
#
# COMPACT_ATOMS: atom_id res chain seq x y z
N MET A 1 1.68 -9.38 -14.37
CA MET A 1 0.25 -9.77 -14.28
C MET A 1 -0.15 -10.13 -12.85
N ILE A 2 0.51 -11.08 -12.18
CA ILE A 2 0.13 -11.51 -10.80
C ILE A 2 0.26 -10.39 -9.75
N ALA A 3 1.23 -9.48 -9.89
CA ALA A 3 1.39 -8.35 -8.95
C ALA A 3 0.13 -7.47 -8.82
N GLN A 4 -0.63 -7.30 -9.91
CA GLN A 4 -1.89 -6.55 -9.86
C GLN A 4 -2.96 -7.26 -9.04
N VAL A 5 -2.95 -8.60 -9.04
CA VAL A 5 -3.87 -9.41 -8.20
C VAL A 5 -3.56 -9.18 -6.72
N THR A 6 -2.27 -9.07 -6.36
CA THR A 6 -1.86 -8.70 -5.00
C THR A 6 -2.40 -7.32 -4.63
N SER A 7 -2.17 -6.29 -5.45
CA SER A 7 -2.70 -4.94 -5.17
C SER A 7 -4.23 -4.91 -5.07
N ALA A 8 -4.93 -5.65 -5.93
CA ALA A 8 -6.38 -5.75 -5.90
C ALA A 8 -6.90 -6.41 -4.61
N ALA A 9 -6.22 -7.47 -4.12
CA ALA A 9 -6.55 -8.11 -2.86
C ALA A 9 -6.37 -7.16 -1.67
N LEU A 10 -5.20 -6.51 -1.57
CA LEU A 10 -4.91 -5.52 -0.52
C LEU A 10 -5.94 -4.37 -0.51
N ALA A 11 -6.32 -3.87 -1.70
CA ALA A 11 -7.34 -2.83 -1.83
C ALA A 11 -8.72 -3.34 -1.38
N SER A 12 -9.05 -4.60 -1.67
CA SER A 12 -10.30 -5.21 -1.24
C SER A 12 -10.36 -5.41 0.28
N GLU A 13 -9.28 -5.81 0.92
CA GLU A 13 -9.17 -5.90 2.39
C GLU A 13 -9.39 -4.51 3.03
N ASN A 14 -8.78 -3.47 2.47
CA ASN A 14 -8.98 -2.10 2.95
C ASN A 14 -10.44 -1.64 2.85
N LYS A 15 -11.20 -2.10 1.85
CA LYS A 15 -12.64 -1.77 1.75
C LYS A 15 -13.42 -2.34 2.93
N THR A 16 -13.12 -3.58 3.34
CA THR A 16 -13.74 -4.19 4.52
C THR A 16 -13.38 -3.42 5.78
N LEU A 17 -12.12 -3.01 5.94
CA LEU A 17 -11.66 -2.22 7.08
C LEU A 17 -12.19 -0.77 7.09
N ALA A 18 -12.67 -0.25 5.96
CA ALA A 18 -13.06 1.16 5.82
C ALA A 18 -14.36 1.53 6.55
N HIS A 19 -15.13 0.57 7.06
CA HIS A 19 -16.35 0.87 7.82
C HIS A 19 -16.03 1.76 9.04
N PRO A 20 -16.74 2.89 9.22
CA PRO A 20 -16.42 3.84 10.27
C PRO A 20 -16.80 3.27 11.65
N ALA A 21 -15.83 2.92 12.47
CA ALA A 21 -16.10 2.40 13.82
C ALA A 21 -16.84 3.39 14.73
N SER A 22 -16.80 4.69 14.43
CA SER A 22 -17.45 5.74 15.22
C SER A 22 -18.97 5.83 15.04
N VAL A 23 -19.56 5.07 14.12
CA VAL A 23 -21.03 5.01 13.97
C VAL A 23 -21.66 3.96 14.87
N ASP A 24 -20.84 3.19 15.60
CA ASP A 24 -21.27 2.26 16.63
C ASP A 24 -21.02 2.87 18.02
N SER A 25 -21.94 2.60 18.94
CA SER A 25 -21.86 3.00 20.34
C SER A 25 -22.55 1.94 21.19
N LEU A 26 -21.81 1.36 22.13
CA LEU A 26 -22.33 0.38 23.08
C LEU A 26 -22.36 1.03 24.46
N PRO A 27 -23.54 1.23 25.06
CA PRO A 27 -23.66 1.81 26.38
C PRO A 27 -22.89 1.00 27.42
N THR A 28 -22.18 1.69 28.29
CA THR A 28 -21.52 1.07 29.43
C THR A 28 -21.98 1.72 30.74
N SER A 29 -21.55 1.18 31.87
CA SER A 29 -21.86 1.74 33.19
C SER A 29 -23.37 1.93 33.43
N ALA A 30 -24.19 0.92 33.09
CA ALA A 30 -25.65 0.95 33.23
C ALA A 30 -26.32 2.19 32.57
N ASN A 31 -25.91 2.50 31.34
CA ASN A 31 -26.34 3.68 30.55
C ASN A 31 -25.89 5.03 31.11
N GLN A 32 -24.94 5.10 32.05
CA GLN A 32 -24.28 6.37 32.39
C GLN A 32 -23.35 6.85 31.27
N GLU A 33 -22.72 5.90 30.58
CA GLU A 33 -21.88 6.14 29.41
C GLU A 33 -22.63 5.61 28.18
N ASP A 34 -23.70 6.28 27.80
CA ASP A 34 -24.61 5.87 26.73
C ASP A 34 -24.13 6.25 25.31
N HIS A 35 -23.06 7.05 25.22
CA HIS A 35 -22.41 7.43 23.97
C HIS A 35 -20.89 7.26 24.03
N VAL A 36 -20.35 6.33 23.22
CA VAL A 36 -18.91 6.00 23.18
C VAL A 36 -18.42 6.00 21.73
N SER A 37 -17.22 6.51 21.48
CA SER A 37 -16.70 6.75 20.12
C SER A 37 -16.08 5.53 19.43
N MET A 38 -15.80 4.45 20.18
CA MET A 38 -15.02 3.29 19.72
C MET A 38 -13.64 3.65 19.12
N ALA A 39 -13.08 4.80 19.50
CA ALA A 39 -11.91 5.40 18.85
C ALA A 39 -10.65 4.53 18.87
N THR A 40 -10.42 3.75 19.94
CA THR A 40 -9.24 2.88 20.04
C THR A 40 -9.21 1.82 18.94
N PHE A 41 -10.36 1.18 18.67
CA PHE A 41 -10.47 0.24 17.56
C PHE A 41 -10.38 0.96 16.21
N ALA A 42 -11.03 2.12 16.09
CA ALA A 42 -10.96 2.97 14.90
C ALA A 42 -9.53 3.34 14.50
N ALA A 43 -8.63 3.56 15.48
CA ALA A 43 -7.22 3.83 15.26
C ALA A 43 -6.42 2.56 14.94
N ARG A 44 -6.67 1.45 15.65
CA ARG A 44 -5.93 0.18 15.46
C ARG A 44 -5.99 -0.34 14.03
N ARG A 45 -7.16 -0.29 13.38
CA ARG A 45 -7.32 -0.73 11.97
C ARG A 45 -6.46 0.05 10.97
N LEU A 46 -6.02 1.26 11.31
CA LEU A 46 -5.24 2.11 10.40
C LEU A 46 -3.85 1.55 10.12
N LYS A 47 -3.29 0.77 11.05
CA LYS A 47 -2.00 0.10 10.86
C LYS A 47 -2.07 -0.85 9.66
N ASP A 48 -3.02 -1.77 9.68
CA ASP A 48 -3.19 -2.76 8.61
C ASP A 48 -3.57 -2.09 7.29
N MET A 49 -4.45 -1.07 7.33
CA MET A 49 -4.80 -0.30 6.13
C MET A 49 -3.60 0.43 5.50
N SER A 50 -2.72 0.98 6.34
CA SER A 50 -1.49 1.64 5.90
C SER A 50 -0.51 0.64 5.28
N GLU A 51 -0.32 -0.52 5.90
CA GLU A 51 0.53 -1.60 5.39
C GLU A 51 0.04 -2.10 4.02
N ASN A 52 -1.27 -2.33 3.88
CA ASN A 52 -1.89 -2.68 2.61
C ASN A 52 -1.69 -1.59 1.54
N THR A 53 -1.85 -0.32 1.92
CA THR A 53 -1.65 0.81 1.00
C THR A 53 -0.20 0.90 0.54
N ARG A 54 0.78 0.67 1.42
CA ARG A 54 2.19 0.60 1.04
C ARG A 54 2.46 -0.52 0.05
N GLY A 55 1.84 -1.70 0.24
CA GLY A 55 1.93 -2.80 -0.72
C GLY A 55 1.40 -2.44 -2.11
N ILE A 56 0.27 -1.74 -2.18
CA ILE A 56 -0.30 -1.25 -3.45
C ILE A 56 0.66 -0.27 -4.13
N LEU A 57 1.17 0.72 -3.39
CA LEU A 57 2.11 1.72 -3.90
C LEU A 57 3.44 1.10 -4.34
N ALA A 58 3.92 0.06 -3.64
CA ALA A 58 5.12 -0.67 -4.04
C ALA A 58 4.96 -1.33 -5.42
N VAL A 59 3.82 -1.99 -5.66
CA VAL A 59 3.52 -2.59 -6.97
C VAL A 59 3.42 -1.51 -8.06
N GLU A 60 2.73 -0.40 -7.79
CA GLU A 60 2.62 0.73 -8.71
C GLU A 60 4.00 1.29 -9.06
N TYR A 61 4.85 1.50 -8.07
CA TYR A 61 6.19 2.06 -8.25
C TYR A 61 7.10 1.14 -9.08
N LEU A 62 7.06 -0.17 -8.82
CA LEU A 62 7.78 -1.18 -9.61
C LEU A 62 7.32 -1.15 -11.08
N ALA A 63 6.01 -1.12 -11.32
CA ALA A 63 5.44 -1.07 -12.66
C ALA A 63 5.79 0.23 -13.39
N ALA A 64 5.71 1.38 -12.71
CA ALA A 64 6.06 2.68 -13.26
C ALA A 64 7.53 2.76 -13.65
N ALA A 65 8.45 2.34 -12.77
CA ALA A 65 9.88 2.32 -13.07
C ALA A 65 10.21 1.39 -14.25
N GLN A 66 9.59 0.22 -14.30
CA GLN A 66 9.74 -0.71 -15.43
C GLN A 66 9.20 -0.11 -16.74
N GLY A 67 8.06 0.57 -16.70
CA GLY A 67 7.50 1.28 -17.84
C GLY A 67 8.41 2.41 -18.36
N LEU A 68 9.08 3.13 -17.47
CA LEU A 68 10.10 4.12 -17.85
C LEU A 68 11.32 3.47 -18.49
N ASP A 69 11.77 2.31 -18.01
CA ASP A 69 12.88 1.57 -18.62
C ASP A 69 12.56 1.14 -20.05
N PHE A 70 11.35 0.63 -20.31
CA PHE A 70 10.93 0.26 -21.66
C PHE A 70 10.83 1.44 -22.64
N ARG A 71 10.79 2.68 -22.14
CA ARG A 71 10.72 3.89 -22.96
C ARG A 71 12.09 4.51 -23.27
N ALA A 72 13.19 3.90 -22.81
CA ALA A 72 14.53 4.38 -23.13
C ALA A 72 14.74 4.50 -24.66
N PRO A 73 15.42 5.56 -25.15
CA PRO A 73 16.18 6.56 -24.40
C PRO A 73 15.38 7.80 -23.95
N LEU A 74 14.04 7.81 -24.08
CA LEU A 74 13.23 8.92 -23.59
C LEU A 74 13.37 9.05 -22.07
N LYS A 75 13.45 10.31 -21.59
CA LYS A 75 13.54 10.64 -20.17
C LYS A 75 12.28 11.36 -19.71
N SER A 76 11.91 11.12 -18.46
CA SER A 76 10.89 11.86 -17.73
C SER A 76 11.47 13.13 -17.09
N SER A 77 10.66 13.81 -16.27
CA SER A 77 11.13 14.96 -15.49
C SER A 77 12.21 14.56 -14.46
N PRO A 78 13.10 15.47 -14.04
CA PRO A 78 14.19 15.15 -13.11
C PRO A 78 13.75 14.46 -11.81
N ARG A 79 12.59 14.84 -11.26
CA ARG A 79 12.05 14.23 -10.03
C ARG A 79 11.62 12.78 -10.23
N ILE A 80 11.06 12.45 -11.40
CA ILE A 80 10.62 11.10 -11.73
C ILE A 80 11.83 10.19 -12.01
N GLU A 81 12.84 10.70 -12.72
CA GLU A 81 14.10 9.98 -12.93
C GLU A 81 14.83 9.70 -11.61
N LEU A 82 14.84 10.67 -10.68
CA LEU A 82 15.39 10.46 -9.34
C LEU A 82 14.64 9.35 -8.58
N GLY A 83 13.30 9.34 -8.61
CA GLY A 83 12.52 8.25 -8.04
C GLY A 83 12.92 6.91 -8.65
N LYS A 84 12.86 6.79 -9.97
CA LYS A 84 13.30 5.58 -10.68
C LYS A 84 14.71 5.14 -10.26
N GLN A 85 15.66 6.05 -10.14
CA GLN A 85 17.02 5.75 -9.67
C GLN A 85 17.03 5.16 -8.26
N ILE A 86 16.36 5.79 -7.30
CA ILE A 86 16.25 5.31 -5.91
C ILE A 86 15.67 3.88 -5.88
N LEU A 87 14.64 3.60 -6.68
CA LEU A 87 14.10 2.25 -6.78
C LEU A 87 15.14 1.26 -7.32
N ARG A 88 15.90 1.64 -8.35
CA ARG A 88 16.89 0.79 -9.02
C ARG A 88 18.12 0.50 -8.15
N GLU A 89 18.40 1.32 -7.13
CA GLU A 89 19.39 1.01 -6.09
C GLU A 89 18.99 -0.20 -5.23
N SER A 90 17.69 -0.48 -5.10
CA SER A 90 17.16 -1.58 -4.28
C SER A 90 16.64 -2.78 -5.10
N VAL A 91 16.05 -2.51 -6.26
CA VAL A 91 15.39 -3.50 -7.12
C VAL A 91 15.87 -3.35 -8.58
N PRO A 92 16.61 -4.34 -9.11
CA PRO A 92 17.11 -4.28 -10.48
C PRO A 92 15.97 -4.35 -11.50
N PHE A 93 16.27 -3.95 -12.74
CA PHE A 93 15.36 -4.09 -13.87
C PHE A 93 14.81 -5.52 -13.97
N TYR A 94 13.53 -5.64 -14.33
CA TYR A 94 12.86 -6.93 -14.47
C TYR A 94 13.05 -7.45 -15.90
N ASP A 95 14.19 -8.13 -16.13
CA ASP A 95 14.62 -8.65 -17.43
C ASP A 95 14.00 -10.02 -17.78
N LYS A 96 13.89 -10.88 -16.77
CA LYS A 96 13.32 -12.22 -16.87
C LYS A 96 12.42 -12.48 -15.67
N ASP A 97 11.51 -13.43 -15.84
CA ASP A 97 10.63 -13.81 -14.74
C ASP A 97 11.42 -14.32 -13.54
N ARG A 98 11.07 -13.77 -12.37
CA ARG A 98 11.64 -14.14 -11.08
C ARG A 98 10.58 -14.04 -10.01
N TYR A 99 10.87 -14.65 -8.85
CA TYR A 99 10.00 -14.53 -7.70
C TYR A 99 9.87 -13.05 -7.29
N PHE A 100 8.65 -12.51 -7.40
CA PHE A 100 8.42 -11.06 -7.33
C PHE A 100 8.15 -10.54 -5.91
N ALA A 101 7.77 -11.42 -4.97
CA ALA A 101 7.46 -11.02 -3.61
C ALA A 101 8.62 -10.30 -2.88
N PRO A 102 9.90 -10.70 -3.03
CA PRO A 102 11.02 -9.98 -2.43
C PRO A 102 11.19 -8.56 -2.96
N ASP A 103 10.88 -8.33 -4.24
CA ASP A 103 10.97 -7.01 -4.86
C ASP A 103 9.89 -6.06 -4.31
N ILE A 104 8.67 -6.57 -4.09
CA ILE A 104 7.60 -5.83 -3.41
C ILE A 104 8.00 -5.56 -1.95
N ALA A 105 8.49 -6.58 -1.23
CA ALA A 105 8.84 -6.47 0.18
C ALA A 105 9.86 -5.35 0.45
N LYS A 106 10.91 -5.25 -0.38
CA LYS A 106 11.95 -4.20 -0.29
C LYS A 106 11.40 -2.78 -0.32
N LEU A 107 10.25 -2.55 -0.95
CA LEU A 107 9.62 -1.23 -1.03
C LEU A 107 8.58 -0.98 0.07
N THR A 108 8.32 -1.97 0.92
CA THR A 108 7.31 -1.92 1.99
C THR A 108 7.89 -1.96 3.40
N THR A 109 9.21 -2.09 3.57
CA THR A 109 9.89 -2.19 4.90
C THR A 109 10.78 -1.00 5.23
N SER A 110 10.28 0.22 4.98
CA SER A 110 10.86 1.50 5.43
C SER A 110 10.20 2.08 6.68
#